data_AF-A0A2A4L6Q7-F1
#
_entry.id   AF-A0A2A4L6Q7-F1
#
_cell.length_a   1.000
_cell.length_b   1.000
_cell.length_c   1.000
_cell.angle_alpha   90.00
_cell.angle_beta   90.00
_cell.angle_gamma   90.00
#
_symmetry.space_group_name_H-M   'P 1'
#
loop_
_entity.id
_entity.type
_entity.pdbx_description
1 polymer ?
#
loop_
_entity_poly.entity_id
_entity_poly.type
_entity_poly.pdbx_seq_one_letter_code
_entity_poly.pdbx_strand_id
1 'polypeptide(L)'
;MNLQKKATLIASLCAIVLALIKFVVGITSGSVAVLSSAIDSLMDFAISAFNFLALKKSSQKANENYNFGFSKIEALMGLLEGVFIVSVGIFIFYESILKIYYKEEIINLNASIYVMIFALILTFLLVLFLNYVVKKTKSLIIESDALHYKTDCLTNAFTLAALVLIYFTNLHIIDAIFGIVVSLYTAFSAFKIIKKALAFLMDEALPKEQVNQICALISSNPEVISYHELKTRKTPNCNYLSVHLVFCPIISLLSAHKVSDEIENGVREMFNGEKWDIQIHLDPYDDEEQERQRQ
;
A
#
# COMPACT_ATOMS: atom_id res chain seq x y z
N MET A 1 25.60 2.11 16.09
CA MET A 1 24.45 2.07 15.14
C MET A 1 24.96 1.77 13.73
N ASN A 2 24.39 0.77 13.06
CA ASN A 2 24.64 0.50 11.63
C ASN A 2 24.31 1.74 10.78
N LEU A 3 25.02 1.90 9.66
CA LEU A 3 24.84 3.01 8.71
C LEU A 3 23.37 3.15 8.28
N GLN A 4 22.67 2.02 8.11
CA GLN A 4 21.24 1.95 7.79
C GLN A 4 20.36 2.60 8.87
N LYS A 5 20.55 2.20 10.14
CA LYS A 5 19.78 2.77 11.27
C LYS A 5 20.04 4.27 11.44
N LYS A 6 21.27 4.73 11.18
CA LYS A 6 21.59 6.17 11.18
C LYS A 6 20.86 6.88 10.04
N ALA A 7 20.85 6.29 8.84
CA ALA A 7 20.20 6.88 7.68
C ALA A 7 18.69 7.03 7.87
N THR A 8 18.00 5.98 8.32
CA THR A 8 16.56 6.02 8.60
C THR A 8 16.21 7.03 9.71
N LEU A 9 17.03 7.13 10.76
CA LEU A 9 16.79 8.08 11.85
C LEU A 9 16.99 9.53 11.39
N ILE A 10 18.04 9.81 10.62
CA ILE A 10 18.28 11.13 10.03
C ILE A 10 17.12 11.50 9.08
N ALA A 11 16.72 10.58 8.20
CA ALA A 11 15.61 10.79 7.28
C ALA A 11 14.30 11.11 8.00
N SER A 12 13.96 10.30 9.01
CA SER A 12 12.75 10.50 9.82
C SER A 12 12.75 11.84 10.54
N LEU A 13 13.89 12.22 11.15
CA LEU A 13 14.01 13.50 11.87
C LEU A 13 13.90 14.69 10.90
N CYS A 14 14.58 14.62 9.74
CA CYS A 14 14.48 15.64 8.70
C CYS A 14 13.04 15.79 8.18
N ALA A 15 12.35 14.67 7.95
CA ALA A 15 10.97 14.67 7.47
C ALA A 15 10.01 15.34 8.46
N ILE A 16 10.09 14.98 9.76
CA ILE A 16 9.23 15.58 10.80
C ILE A 16 9.51 17.08 10.93
N VAL A 17 10.77 17.49 10.96
CA VAL A 17 11.14 18.91 11.07
C VAL A 17 10.62 19.70 9.86
N LEU A 18 10.78 19.15 8.65
CA LEU A 18 10.25 19.77 7.44
C LEU A 18 8.73 19.87 7.44
N ALA A 19 8.03 18.80 7.83
CA ALA A 19 6.58 18.78 7.91
C ALA A 19 6.07 19.89 8.86
N LEU A 20 6.69 20.03 10.05
CA LEU A 20 6.33 21.06 11.02
C LEU A 20 6.58 22.48 10.51
N ILE A 21 7.74 22.73 9.89
CA ILE A 21 8.06 24.05 9.33
C ILE A 21 7.06 24.42 8.23
N LYS A 22 6.81 23.51 7.28
CA LYS A 22 5.83 23.72 6.21
C LYS A 22 4.43 23.95 6.76
N PHE A 23 4.03 23.23 7.81
CA PHE A 23 2.70 23.35 8.41
C PHE A 23 2.48 24.74 9.03
N VAL A 24 3.43 25.20 9.84
CA VAL A 24 3.38 26.54 10.44
C VAL A 24 3.33 27.61 9.34
N VAL A 25 4.14 27.47 8.30
CA VAL A 25 4.20 28.44 7.19
C VAL A 25 2.96 28.37 6.32
N GLY A 26 2.43 27.19 6.04
CA GLY A 26 1.19 27.01 5.26
C GLY A 26 0.01 27.73 5.91
N ILE A 27 -0.17 27.53 7.23
CA ILE A 27 -1.23 28.22 7.98
C ILE A 27 -1.01 29.73 8.02
N THR A 28 0.20 30.17 8.36
CA THR A 28 0.49 31.61 8.53
C THR A 28 0.57 32.39 7.23
N SER A 29 0.83 31.72 6.10
CA SER A 29 0.84 32.35 4.77
C SER A 29 -0.52 32.36 4.08
N GLY A 30 -1.44 31.49 4.50
CA GLY A 30 -2.70 31.25 3.80
C GLY A 30 -2.53 30.56 2.43
N SER A 31 -1.37 29.97 2.12
CA SER A 31 -1.19 29.19 0.90
C SER A 31 -1.72 27.77 1.06
N VAL A 32 -2.71 27.42 0.24
CA VAL A 32 -3.31 26.09 0.19
C VAL A 32 -2.33 25.10 -0.42
N ALA A 33 -1.49 25.51 -1.38
CA ALA A 33 -0.48 24.63 -1.96
C ALA A 33 0.62 24.26 -0.95
N VAL A 34 1.08 25.22 -0.11
CA VAL A 34 2.04 24.94 0.97
C VAL A 34 1.39 24.11 2.07
N LEU A 35 0.15 24.42 2.46
CA LEU A 35 -0.60 23.63 3.44
C LEU A 35 -0.80 22.19 2.96
N SER A 36 -1.16 21.99 1.69
CA SER A 36 -1.27 20.66 1.07
C SER A 36 0.06 19.90 1.17
N SER A 37 1.18 20.52 0.80
CA SER A 37 2.52 19.91 0.91
C SER A 37 2.91 19.60 2.35
N ALA A 38 2.49 20.43 3.31
CA ALA A 38 2.74 20.21 4.73
C ALA A 38 1.96 19.01 5.27
N ILE A 39 0.67 18.93 4.93
CA ILE A 39 -0.18 17.82 5.35
C ILE A 39 0.34 16.53 4.74
N ASP A 40 0.69 16.51 3.46
CA ASP A 40 1.30 15.36 2.77
C ASP A 40 2.50 14.82 3.56
N SER A 41 3.48 15.67 3.86
CA SER A 41 4.66 15.27 4.67
C SER A 41 4.31 14.79 6.09
N LEU A 42 3.24 15.30 6.71
CA LEU A 42 2.77 14.84 8.01
C LEU A 42 2.07 13.48 7.91
N MET A 43 1.32 13.24 6.82
CA MET A 43 0.67 11.97 6.52
C MET A 43 1.71 10.89 6.31
N ASP A 44 2.77 11.15 5.55
CA ASP A 44 3.84 10.16 5.30
C ASP A 44 4.43 9.63 6.61
N PHE A 45 4.64 10.52 7.59
CA PHE A 45 5.09 10.12 8.92
C PHE A 45 4.05 9.28 9.67
N ALA A 46 2.79 9.72 9.69
CA ALA A 46 1.71 9.00 10.37
C ALA A 46 1.48 7.60 9.76
N ILE A 47 1.46 7.53 8.44
CA ILE A 47 1.35 6.31 7.64
C ILE A 47 2.50 5.37 7.94
N SER A 48 3.73 5.87 7.93
CA SER A 48 4.92 5.06 8.26
C SER A 48 4.83 4.48 9.67
N ALA A 49 4.37 5.26 10.64
CA ALA A 49 4.15 4.80 12.00
C ALA A 49 3.04 3.72 12.08
N PHE A 50 1.92 3.93 11.39
CA PHE A 50 0.83 2.95 11.32
C PHE A 50 1.26 1.66 10.63
N ASN A 51 1.98 1.74 9.51
CA ASN A 51 2.52 0.59 8.80
C ASN A 51 3.51 -0.20 9.66
N PHE A 52 4.37 0.47 10.44
CA PHE A 52 5.24 -0.21 11.39
C PHE A 52 4.44 -1.01 12.45
N LEU A 53 3.39 -0.42 13.00
CA LEU A 53 2.50 -1.11 13.95
C LEU A 53 1.74 -2.26 13.29
N ALA A 54 1.24 -2.05 12.07
CA ALA A 54 0.53 -3.04 11.26
C ALA A 54 1.41 -4.26 11.00
N LEU A 55 2.63 -4.06 10.50
CA LEU A 55 3.60 -5.12 10.20
C LEU A 55 4.01 -5.89 11.45
N LYS A 56 4.26 -5.19 12.56
CA LYS A 56 4.60 -5.83 13.84
C LYS A 56 3.46 -6.73 14.32
N LYS A 57 2.21 -6.32 14.12
CA LYS A 57 1.04 -7.09 14.52
C LYS A 57 0.70 -8.20 13.52
N SER A 58 0.80 -7.95 12.22
CA SER A 58 0.48 -8.93 11.16
C SER A 58 1.48 -10.09 11.13
N SER A 59 2.72 -9.86 11.55
CA SER A 59 3.76 -10.88 11.70
C SER A 59 3.55 -11.82 12.91
N GLN A 60 2.56 -11.57 13.76
CA GLN A 60 2.26 -12.46 14.88
C GLN A 60 1.67 -13.78 14.37
N LYS A 61 2.13 -14.88 14.98
CA LYS A 61 1.57 -16.21 14.70
C LYS A 61 0.10 -16.29 15.13
N ALA A 62 -0.63 -17.24 14.56
CA ALA A 62 -1.97 -17.59 14.97
C ALA A 62 -2.05 -17.88 16.48
N ASN A 63 -3.20 -17.58 17.07
CA ASN A 63 -3.50 -17.86 18.47
C ASN A 63 -4.92 -18.43 18.58
N GLU A 64 -5.33 -18.85 19.79
CA GLU A 64 -6.62 -19.51 20.02
C GLU A 64 -7.84 -18.67 19.61
N ASN A 65 -7.73 -17.34 19.67
CA ASN A 65 -8.81 -16.44 19.25
C ASN A 65 -8.79 -16.15 17.73
N TYR A 66 -7.64 -16.30 17.08
CA TYR A 66 -7.39 -15.95 15.68
C TYR A 66 -6.55 -17.05 15.01
N ASN A 67 -7.21 -18.14 14.61
CA ASN A 67 -6.57 -19.35 14.07
C ASN A 67 -5.86 -19.12 12.72
N PHE A 68 -6.28 -18.13 11.94
CA PHE A 68 -5.62 -17.75 10.68
C PHE A 68 -4.55 -16.66 10.86
N GLY A 69 -4.30 -16.24 12.10
CA GLY A 69 -3.36 -15.16 12.43
C GLY A 69 -3.90 -13.77 12.12
N PHE A 70 -2.98 -12.83 11.93
CA PHE A 70 -3.27 -11.40 11.88
C PHE A 70 -2.96 -10.76 10.51
N SER A 71 -2.88 -11.55 9.43
CA SER A 71 -2.52 -11.06 8.10
C SER A 71 -3.48 -9.97 7.59
N LYS A 72 -4.79 -10.08 7.89
CA LYS A 72 -5.80 -9.09 7.50
C LYS A 72 -5.66 -7.73 8.20
N ILE A 73 -4.89 -7.63 9.29
CA ILE A 73 -4.63 -6.33 9.96
C ILE A 73 -3.91 -5.37 9.01
N GLU A 74 -3.01 -5.88 8.17
CA GLU A 74 -2.30 -5.04 7.21
C GLU A 74 -3.27 -4.43 6.18
N ALA A 75 -4.24 -5.21 5.68
CA ALA A 75 -5.29 -4.71 4.82
C ALA A 75 -6.21 -3.71 5.55
N LEU A 76 -6.57 -3.98 6.81
CA LEU A 76 -7.37 -3.05 7.63
C LEU A 76 -6.66 -1.71 7.85
N MET A 77 -5.36 -1.74 8.13
CA MET A 77 -4.57 -0.52 8.32
C MET A 77 -4.45 0.26 7.00
N GLY A 78 -4.23 -0.41 5.88
CA GLY A 78 -4.26 0.22 4.56
C GLY A 78 -5.62 0.84 4.21
N LEU A 79 -6.72 0.24 4.65
CA LEU A 79 -8.06 0.82 4.51
C LEU A 79 -8.19 2.12 5.32
N LEU A 80 -7.79 2.10 6.60
CA LEU A 80 -7.85 3.28 7.47
C LEU A 80 -6.97 4.41 6.95
N GLU A 81 -5.77 4.09 6.49
CA GLU A 81 -4.87 5.03 5.81
C GLU A 81 -5.54 5.66 4.59
N GLY A 82 -6.09 4.84 3.69
CA GLY A 82 -6.75 5.33 2.49
C GLY A 82 -7.91 6.28 2.81
N VAL A 83 -8.76 5.93 3.79
CA VAL A 83 -9.87 6.80 4.25
C VAL A 83 -9.36 8.13 4.79
N PHE A 84 -8.27 8.10 5.55
CA PHE A 84 -7.67 9.30 6.11
C PHE A 84 -7.10 10.22 5.03
N ILE A 85 -6.38 9.68 4.04
CA ILE A 85 -5.85 10.44 2.90
C ILE A 85 -6.99 11.05 2.07
N VAL A 86 -8.07 10.32 1.81
CA VAL A 86 -9.24 10.87 1.12
C VAL A 86 -9.87 12.01 1.90
N SER A 87 -9.99 11.89 3.23
CA SER A 87 -10.55 12.94 4.09
C SER A 87 -9.73 14.22 4.04
N VAL A 88 -8.39 14.10 4.06
CA VAL A 88 -7.46 15.21 3.88
C VAL A 88 -7.57 15.81 2.47
N GLY A 89 -7.66 14.98 1.44
CA GLY A 89 -7.84 15.44 0.06
C GLY A 89 -9.12 16.26 -0.09
N ILE A 90 -10.24 15.81 0.49
CA ILE A 90 -11.51 16.56 0.52
C ILE A 90 -11.34 17.89 1.26
N PHE A 91 -10.64 17.90 2.39
CA PHE A 91 -10.35 19.13 3.13
C PHE A 91 -9.56 20.15 2.28
N ILE A 92 -8.46 19.73 1.64
CA ILE A 92 -7.65 20.60 0.78
C ILE A 92 -8.44 21.09 -0.43
N PHE A 93 -9.26 20.23 -1.01
CA PHE A 93 -10.16 20.61 -2.11
C PHE A 93 -11.15 21.68 -1.66
N TYR A 94 -11.79 21.51 -0.50
CA TYR A 94 -12.71 22.47 0.08
C TYR A 94 -12.04 23.83 0.37
N GLU A 95 -10.88 23.83 1.02
CA GLU A 95 -10.08 25.05 1.26
C GLU A 95 -9.70 25.75 -0.05
N SER A 96 -9.36 24.98 -1.10
CA SER A 96 -9.06 25.54 -2.41
C SER A 96 -10.28 26.23 -3.05
N ILE A 97 -11.48 25.66 -2.90
CA ILE A 97 -12.72 26.26 -3.39
C ILE A 97 -13.07 27.53 -2.61
N LEU A 98 -12.94 27.50 -1.27
CA LEU A 98 -13.16 28.69 -0.44
C LEU A 98 -12.22 29.83 -0.83
N LYS A 99 -10.95 29.52 -1.09
CA LYS A 99 -9.96 30.50 -1.54
C LYS A 99 -10.36 31.18 -2.85
N ILE A 100 -10.91 30.43 -3.82
CA ILE A 100 -11.44 30.99 -5.07
C ILE A 100 -12.66 31.87 -4.79
N TYR A 101 -13.57 31.41 -3.93
CA TYR A 101 -14.83 32.09 -3.64
C TYR A 101 -14.62 33.42 -2.89
N TYR A 102 -13.82 33.42 -1.83
CA TYR A 102 -13.51 34.60 -1.03
C TYR A 102 -12.39 35.46 -1.61
N LYS A 103 -11.75 35.02 -2.70
CA LYS A 103 -10.61 35.70 -3.35
C LYS A 103 -9.47 35.97 -2.35
N GLU A 104 -9.19 34.99 -1.49
CA GLU A 104 -8.15 35.14 -0.48
C GLU A 104 -6.77 35.22 -1.11
N GLU A 105 -6.02 36.26 -0.73
CA GLU A 105 -4.66 36.47 -1.16
C GLU A 105 -3.69 35.72 -0.24
N ILE A 106 -2.51 35.39 -0.77
CA ILE A 106 -1.43 34.82 0.04
C ILE A 106 -0.77 35.98 0.79
N ILE A 107 -0.98 36.03 2.11
CA ILE A 107 -0.50 37.13 2.97
C ILE A 107 1.03 37.21 2.94
N ASN A 108 1.71 36.06 3.00
CA ASN A 108 3.17 35.97 3.09
C ASN A 108 3.78 35.10 1.98
N LEU A 109 3.66 35.56 0.73
CA LEU A 109 4.18 34.84 -0.44
C LEU A 109 5.70 34.61 -0.36
N ASN A 110 6.48 35.61 0.05
CA ASN A 110 7.93 35.50 0.17
C ASN A 110 8.34 34.42 1.21
N ALA A 111 7.68 34.38 2.36
CA ALA A 111 7.94 33.37 3.39
C ALA A 111 7.63 31.96 2.87
N SER A 112 6.53 31.81 2.13
CA SER A 112 6.12 30.56 1.48
C SER A 112 7.18 30.06 0.51
N ILE A 113 7.70 30.96 -0.35
CA ILE A 113 8.76 30.64 -1.32
C ILE A 113 10.04 30.23 -0.60
N TYR A 114 10.51 30.99 0.40
CA TYR A 114 11.75 30.66 1.12
C TYR A 114 11.68 29.30 1.82
N VAL A 115 10.54 28.99 2.43
CA VAL A 115 10.33 27.72 3.11
C VAL A 115 10.25 26.57 2.13
N MET A 116 9.60 26.76 0.98
CA MET A 116 9.57 25.74 -0.06
C MET A 116 10.94 25.52 -0.72
N ILE A 117 11.74 26.57 -0.93
CA ILE A 117 13.13 26.44 -1.39
C ILE A 117 13.94 25.65 -0.36
N PHE A 118 13.85 26.03 0.92
CA PHE A 118 14.54 25.31 2.00
C PHE A 118 14.12 23.84 2.06
N ALA A 119 12.82 23.56 1.95
CA ALA A 119 12.29 22.21 1.92
C ALA A 119 12.78 21.40 0.73
N LEU A 120 12.80 22.00 -0.46
CA LEU A 120 13.29 21.36 -1.67
C LEU A 120 14.78 21.01 -1.56
N ILE A 121 15.61 21.96 -1.10
CA ILE A 121 17.05 21.75 -0.90
C ILE A 121 17.29 20.63 0.12
N LEU A 122 16.62 20.68 1.27
CA LEU A 122 16.83 19.69 2.32
C LEU A 122 16.37 18.29 1.88
N THR A 123 15.22 18.20 1.20
CA THR A 123 14.73 16.93 0.64
C THR A 123 15.67 16.39 -0.44
N PHE A 124 16.19 17.25 -1.31
CA PHE A 124 17.17 16.86 -2.32
C PHE A 124 18.46 16.33 -1.71
N LEU A 125 19.01 17.02 -0.69
CA LEU A 125 20.17 16.54 0.05
C LEU A 125 19.91 15.19 0.73
N LEU A 126 18.71 15.01 1.29
CA LEU A 126 18.30 13.75 1.90
C LEU A 126 18.26 12.62 0.86
N VAL A 127 17.68 12.86 -0.32
CA VAL A 127 17.65 11.89 -1.43
C VAL A 127 19.07 11.53 -1.88
N LEU A 128 19.99 12.49 -2.00
CA LEU A 128 21.39 12.20 -2.34
C LEU A 128 22.08 11.33 -1.29
N PHE A 129 21.86 11.65 -0.01
CA PHE A 129 22.41 10.88 1.11
C PHE A 129 21.85 9.45 1.15
N LEU A 130 20.53 9.27 1.00
CA LEU A 130 19.90 7.96 0.96
C LEU A 130 20.43 7.14 -0.23
N ASN A 131 20.53 7.72 -1.42
CA ASN A 131 21.10 7.05 -2.59
C ASN A 131 22.56 6.62 -2.38
N TYR A 132 23.37 7.43 -1.69
CA TYR A 132 24.73 7.03 -1.31
C TYR A 132 24.71 5.81 -0.37
N VAL A 133 23.81 5.79 0.61
CA VAL A 133 23.66 4.66 1.55
C VAL A 133 23.13 3.41 0.84
N VAL A 134 22.19 3.53 -0.10
CA VAL A 134 21.71 2.42 -0.94
C VAL A 134 22.87 1.79 -1.70
N LYS A 135 23.71 2.60 -2.36
CA LYS A 135 24.90 2.08 -3.08
C LYS A 135 25.87 1.33 -2.18
N LYS A 136 26.01 1.73 -0.92
CA LYS A 136 26.92 1.10 0.06
C LYS A 136 26.32 -0.13 0.72
N THR A 137 25.01 -0.20 0.90
CA THR A 137 24.36 -1.21 1.75
C THR A 137 23.45 -2.17 0.99
N LYS A 138 23.07 -1.86 -0.25
CA LYS A 138 22.12 -2.61 -1.09
C LYS A 138 20.83 -2.97 -0.34
N SER A 139 20.39 -2.09 0.55
CA SER A 139 19.20 -2.30 1.38
C SER A 139 17.95 -1.90 0.62
N LEU A 140 17.04 -2.85 0.41
CA LEU A 140 15.73 -2.64 -0.22
C LEU A 140 14.87 -1.61 0.54
N ILE A 141 15.00 -1.57 1.87
CA ILE A 141 14.26 -0.62 2.72
C ILE A 141 14.70 0.82 2.42
N ILE A 142 16.02 1.06 2.37
CA ILE A 142 16.56 2.41 2.10
C ILE A 142 16.34 2.81 0.64
N GLU A 143 16.30 1.84 -0.28
CA GLU A 143 15.95 2.08 -1.68
C GLU A 143 14.49 2.52 -1.83
N SER A 144 13.57 1.88 -1.11
CA SER A 144 12.17 2.29 -1.03
C SER A 144 12.02 3.70 -0.46
N ASP A 145 12.71 4.01 0.65
CA ASP A 145 12.70 5.36 1.24
C ASP A 145 13.25 6.39 0.25
N ALA A 146 14.36 6.09 -0.44
CA ALA A 146 14.95 7.01 -1.42
C ALA A 146 13.98 7.31 -2.59
N LEU A 147 13.21 6.32 -3.03
CA LEU A 147 12.20 6.50 -4.07
C LEU A 147 11.02 7.36 -3.58
N HIS A 148 10.58 7.15 -2.33
CA HIS A 148 9.55 7.98 -1.70
C HIS A 148 9.97 9.44 -1.68
N TYR A 149 11.11 9.75 -1.06
CA TYR A 149 11.60 11.14 -0.96
C TYR A 149 11.92 11.77 -2.33
N LYS A 150 12.19 10.97 -3.36
CA LYS A 150 12.33 11.47 -4.74
C LYS A 150 10.99 11.99 -5.27
N THR A 151 9.89 11.31 -4.95
CA THR A 151 8.53 11.75 -5.27
C THR A 151 8.18 13.02 -4.49
N ASP A 152 8.54 13.09 -3.20
CA ASP A 152 8.34 14.30 -2.39
C ASP A 152 9.14 15.50 -2.92
N CYS A 153 10.34 15.25 -3.42
CA CYS A 153 11.15 16.29 -4.05
C CYS A 153 10.43 16.86 -5.29
N LEU A 154 9.80 15.99 -6.09
CA LEU A 154 9.02 16.38 -7.26
C LEU A 154 7.78 17.21 -6.85
N THR A 155 7.02 16.76 -5.85
CA THR A 155 5.82 17.49 -5.38
C THR A 155 6.20 18.84 -4.77
N ASN A 156 7.28 18.91 -3.98
CA ASN A 156 7.81 20.17 -3.46
C ASN A 156 8.27 21.13 -4.57
N ALA A 157 8.87 20.60 -5.64
CA ALA A 157 9.25 21.40 -6.81
C ALA A 157 8.02 21.94 -7.55
N PHE A 158 6.96 21.14 -7.71
CA PHE A 158 5.70 21.60 -8.29
C PHE A 158 5.04 22.71 -7.46
N THR A 159 4.96 22.55 -6.14
CA THR A 159 4.44 23.59 -5.24
C THR A 159 5.28 24.87 -5.30
N LEU A 160 6.61 24.75 -5.32
CA LEU A 160 7.49 25.90 -5.47
C LEU A 160 7.28 26.60 -6.83
N ALA A 161 7.15 25.85 -7.92
CA ALA A 161 6.89 26.39 -9.24
C ALA A 161 5.56 27.16 -9.29
N ALA A 162 4.52 26.66 -8.61
CA ALA A 162 3.24 27.36 -8.46
C ALA A 162 3.42 28.71 -7.75
N LEU A 163 4.13 28.75 -6.62
CA LEU A 163 4.39 29.99 -5.88
C LEU A 163 5.22 30.99 -6.68
N VAL A 164 6.23 30.52 -7.42
CA VAL A 164 7.05 31.38 -8.30
C VAL A 164 6.20 31.95 -9.44
N LEU A 165 5.30 31.17 -10.02
CA LEU A 165 4.37 31.65 -11.04
C LEU A 165 3.43 32.73 -10.47
N ILE A 166 2.94 32.55 -9.24
CA ILE A 166 2.13 33.56 -8.54
C ILE A 166 2.94 34.84 -8.31
N TYR A 167 4.21 34.72 -7.92
CA TYR A 167 5.09 35.86 -7.69
C TYR A 167 5.25 36.74 -8.93
N PHE A 168 5.35 36.16 -10.13
CA PHE A 168 5.47 36.92 -11.37
C PHE A 168 4.13 37.41 -11.94
N THR A 169 3.04 36.67 -11.71
CA THR A 169 1.73 36.97 -12.31
C THR A 169 0.80 37.76 -11.39
N ASN A 170 1.06 37.78 -10.08
CA ASN A 170 0.14 38.22 -9.02
C ASN A 170 -1.24 37.53 -9.04
N LEU A 171 -1.36 36.39 -9.73
CA LEU A 171 -2.61 35.64 -9.82
C LEU A 171 -2.68 34.61 -8.69
N HIS A 172 -3.21 35.02 -7.53
CA HIS A 172 -3.38 34.14 -6.37
C HIS A 172 -4.31 32.93 -6.62
N ILE A 173 -5.16 32.99 -7.65
CA ILE A 173 -6.02 31.88 -8.07
C ILE A 173 -5.23 30.62 -8.46
N ILE A 174 -3.97 30.79 -8.89
CA ILE A 174 -3.09 29.69 -9.26
C ILE A 174 -2.85 28.77 -8.06
N ASP A 175 -2.73 29.31 -6.84
CA ASP A 175 -2.56 28.50 -5.62
C ASP A 175 -3.73 27.53 -5.40
N ALA A 176 -4.95 28.04 -5.59
CA ALA A 176 -6.16 27.24 -5.44
C ALA A 176 -6.33 26.21 -6.56
N ILE A 177 -5.99 26.56 -7.81
CA ILE A 177 -6.00 25.60 -8.93
C ILE A 177 -5.02 24.46 -8.63
N PHE A 178 -3.81 24.78 -8.15
CA PHE A 178 -2.84 23.77 -7.75
C PHE A 178 -3.35 22.91 -6.58
N GLY A 179 -3.94 23.53 -5.55
CA GLY A 179 -4.56 22.80 -4.44
C GLY A 179 -5.66 21.83 -4.90
N ILE A 180 -6.50 22.23 -5.86
CA ILE A 180 -7.51 21.36 -6.48
C ILE A 180 -6.86 20.19 -7.22
N VAL A 181 -5.86 20.45 -8.06
CA VAL A 181 -5.19 19.41 -8.84
C VAL A 181 -4.51 18.38 -7.92
N VAL A 182 -3.79 18.85 -6.90
CA VAL A 182 -3.10 17.98 -5.95
C VAL A 182 -4.11 17.17 -5.13
N SER A 183 -5.15 17.81 -4.58
CA SER A 183 -6.18 17.09 -3.80
C SER A 183 -6.91 16.01 -4.59
N LEU A 184 -7.26 16.26 -5.86
CA LEU A 184 -7.88 15.26 -6.73
C LEU A 184 -6.92 14.10 -7.04
N TYR A 185 -5.65 14.41 -7.32
CA TYR A 185 -4.63 13.39 -7.55
C TYR A 185 -4.41 12.50 -6.31
N THR A 186 -4.32 13.12 -5.13
CA THR A 186 -4.16 12.43 -3.85
C THR A 186 -5.38 11.56 -3.53
N ALA A 187 -6.60 12.09 -3.69
CA ALA A 187 -7.84 11.33 -3.48
C ALA A 187 -7.95 10.12 -4.42
N PHE A 188 -7.60 10.28 -5.70
CA PHE A 188 -7.60 9.17 -6.66
C PHE A 188 -6.57 8.10 -6.33
N SER A 189 -5.38 8.51 -5.89
CA SER A 189 -4.32 7.60 -5.45
C SER A 189 -4.75 6.80 -4.22
N ALA A 190 -5.36 7.46 -3.24
CA ALA A 190 -5.90 6.83 -2.04
C ALA A 190 -7.06 5.87 -2.34
N PHE A 191 -7.93 6.19 -3.31
CA PHE A 191 -9.01 5.30 -3.71
C PHE A 191 -8.51 3.93 -4.21
N LYS A 192 -7.36 3.89 -4.89
CA LYS A 192 -6.74 2.63 -5.31
C LYS A 192 -6.28 1.79 -4.11
N ILE A 193 -5.73 2.44 -3.08
CA ILE A 193 -5.30 1.79 -1.84
C ILE A 193 -6.52 1.20 -1.13
N ILE A 194 -7.59 1.99 -0.96
CA ILE A 194 -8.86 1.55 -0.36
C ILE A 194 -9.41 0.35 -1.11
N LYS A 195 -9.50 0.42 -2.44
CA LYS A 195 -10.04 -0.67 -3.27
C LYS A 195 -9.27 -1.97 -3.06
N LYS A 196 -7.93 -1.90 -3.05
CA LYS A 196 -7.07 -3.06 -2.84
C LYS A 196 -7.19 -3.62 -1.41
N ALA A 197 -7.25 -2.75 -0.41
CA ALA A 197 -7.44 -3.13 0.98
C ALA A 197 -8.79 -3.83 1.21
N LEU A 198 -9.87 -3.29 0.65
CA LEU A 198 -11.19 -3.91 0.67
C LEU A 198 -11.19 -5.26 -0.03
N ALA A 199 -10.52 -5.38 -1.18
CA ALA A 199 -10.40 -6.64 -1.90
C ALA A 199 -9.74 -7.73 -1.02
N PHE A 200 -8.65 -7.41 -0.32
CA PHE A 200 -8.03 -8.35 0.64
C PHE A 200 -8.94 -8.70 1.83
N LEU A 201 -9.73 -7.74 2.34
CA LEU A 201 -10.67 -8.00 3.43
C LEU A 201 -11.81 -8.93 2.99
N MET A 202 -12.27 -8.77 1.75
CA MET A 202 -13.32 -9.57 1.10
C MET A 202 -12.82 -10.90 0.52
N ASP A 203 -11.58 -11.30 0.80
CA ASP A 203 -10.98 -12.55 0.31
C ASP A 203 -10.93 -12.62 -1.23
N GLU A 204 -10.37 -11.58 -1.87
CA GLU A 204 -10.11 -11.53 -3.33
C GLU A 204 -9.39 -12.79 -3.82
N ALA A 205 -9.90 -13.35 -4.92
CA ALA A 205 -9.32 -14.52 -5.57
C ALA A 205 -7.91 -14.25 -6.12
N LEU A 206 -7.13 -15.32 -6.32
CA LEU A 206 -5.83 -15.21 -6.96
C LEU A 206 -5.97 -14.77 -8.44
N PRO A 207 -4.91 -14.17 -9.03
CA PRO A 207 -4.88 -13.87 -10.45
C PRO A 207 -5.22 -15.10 -11.30
N LYS A 208 -6.01 -14.91 -12.36
CA LYS A 208 -6.50 -16.00 -13.21
C LYS A 208 -5.36 -16.85 -13.76
N GLU A 209 -4.24 -16.23 -14.07
CA GLU A 209 -3.03 -16.92 -14.56
C GLU A 209 -2.49 -17.91 -13.52
N GLN A 210 -2.42 -17.53 -12.25
CA GLN A 210 -1.99 -18.42 -11.17
C GLN A 210 -3.00 -19.54 -10.93
N VAL A 211 -4.30 -19.22 -10.94
CA VAL A 211 -5.37 -20.23 -10.79
C VAL A 211 -5.30 -21.26 -11.92
N ASN A 212 -5.10 -20.83 -13.17
CA ASN A 212 -4.97 -21.73 -14.31
C ASN A 212 -3.75 -22.64 -14.20
N GLN A 213 -2.62 -22.15 -13.69
CA GLN A 213 -1.43 -22.96 -13.42
C GLN A 213 -1.71 -24.04 -12.36
N ILE A 214 -2.44 -23.71 -11.29
CA ILE A 214 -2.86 -24.67 -10.27
C ILE A 214 -3.80 -25.73 -10.87
N CYS A 215 -4.78 -25.30 -11.67
CA CYS A 215 -5.70 -26.22 -12.34
C CYS A 215 -4.96 -27.19 -13.27
N ALA A 216 -3.96 -26.69 -14.02
CA ALA A 216 -3.14 -27.51 -14.90
C ALA A 216 -2.28 -28.52 -14.11
N LEU A 217 -1.73 -28.13 -12.96
CA LEU A 217 -1.00 -29.03 -12.07
C LEU A 217 -1.91 -30.15 -11.55
N ILE A 218 -3.09 -29.81 -11.04
CA ILE A 218 -4.08 -30.81 -10.55
C ILE A 218 -4.46 -31.77 -11.69
N SER A 219 -4.79 -31.24 -12.87
CA SER A 219 -5.22 -32.02 -14.03
C SER A 219 -4.10 -32.88 -14.63
N SER A 220 -2.84 -32.62 -14.29
CA SER A 220 -1.71 -33.41 -14.78
C SER A 220 -1.50 -34.71 -14.00
N ASN A 221 -2.10 -34.85 -12.81
CA ASN A 221 -1.95 -36.03 -11.98
C ASN A 221 -2.98 -37.10 -12.40
N PRO A 222 -2.55 -38.30 -12.84
CA PRO A 222 -3.44 -39.31 -13.40
C PRO A 222 -4.36 -39.98 -12.36
N GLU A 223 -4.07 -39.86 -11.06
CA GLU A 223 -4.90 -40.42 -10.00
C GLU A 223 -6.11 -39.54 -9.65
N VAL A 224 -6.09 -38.26 -10.05
CA VAL A 224 -7.19 -37.32 -9.86
C VAL A 224 -8.15 -37.45 -11.06
N ILE A 225 -9.39 -37.87 -10.79
CA ILE A 225 -10.42 -38.04 -11.83
C ILE A 225 -11.00 -36.68 -12.23
N SER A 226 -11.35 -35.88 -11.23
CA SER A 226 -11.89 -34.53 -11.38
C SER A 226 -11.62 -33.72 -10.10
N TYR A 227 -11.92 -32.43 -10.14
CA TYR A 227 -11.88 -31.57 -8.97
C TYR A 227 -13.05 -30.58 -9.04
N HIS A 228 -13.56 -30.17 -7.88
CA HIS A 228 -14.62 -29.18 -7.77
C HIS A 228 -14.37 -28.26 -6.56
N GLU A 229 -15.27 -27.29 -6.34
CA GLU A 229 -15.19 -26.31 -5.23
C GLU A 229 -13.83 -25.58 -5.09
N LEU A 230 -13.10 -25.37 -6.20
CA LEU A 230 -11.81 -24.66 -6.14
C LEU A 230 -12.01 -23.20 -5.74
N LYS A 231 -11.60 -22.88 -4.52
CA LYS A 231 -11.67 -21.55 -3.90
C LYS A 231 -10.25 -21.09 -3.61
N THR A 232 -9.93 -19.89 -4.11
CA THR A 232 -8.67 -19.23 -3.76
C THR A 232 -8.97 -17.91 -3.10
N ARG A 233 -8.13 -17.52 -2.15
CA ARG A 233 -8.16 -16.15 -1.62
C ARG A 233 -6.75 -15.67 -1.34
N LYS A 234 -6.56 -14.36 -1.45
CA LYS A 234 -5.30 -13.70 -1.19
C LYS A 234 -5.40 -12.79 0.02
N THR A 235 -4.41 -12.87 0.89
CA THR A 235 -4.15 -11.86 1.92
C THR A 235 -2.78 -11.22 1.67
N PRO A 236 -2.44 -10.09 2.30
CA PRO A 236 -1.17 -9.40 2.04
C PRO A 236 0.07 -10.30 2.15
N ASN A 237 0.07 -11.28 3.06
CA ASN A 237 1.23 -12.12 3.37
C ASN A 237 1.00 -13.63 3.22
N CYS A 238 -0.15 -14.06 2.70
CA CYS A 238 -0.47 -15.48 2.53
C CYS A 238 -1.54 -15.68 1.46
N ASN A 239 -1.32 -16.65 0.59
CA ASN A 239 -2.33 -17.18 -0.30
C ASN A 239 -3.02 -18.38 0.35
N TYR A 240 -4.29 -18.56 0.05
CA TYR A 240 -5.05 -19.72 0.48
C TYR A 240 -5.63 -20.43 -0.74
N LEU A 241 -5.55 -21.75 -0.73
CA LEU A 241 -6.15 -22.63 -1.73
C LEU A 241 -7.01 -23.66 -1.00
N SER A 242 -8.27 -23.76 -1.37
CA SER A 242 -9.16 -24.83 -0.96
C SER A 242 -9.71 -25.51 -2.20
N VAL A 243 -9.63 -26.84 -2.26
CA VAL A 243 -10.09 -27.60 -3.41
C VAL A 243 -10.52 -28.99 -2.97
N HIS A 244 -11.53 -29.53 -3.64
CA HIS A 244 -11.97 -30.89 -3.49
C HIS A 244 -11.42 -31.71 -4.66
N LEU A 245 -10.68 -32.77 -4.36
CA LEU A 245 -10.11 -33.67 -5.35
C LEU A 245 -10.88 -34.98 -5.35
N VAL A 246 -11.38 -35.37 -6.51
CA VAL A 246 -12.15 -36.60 -6.70
C VAL A 246 -11.22 -37.71 -7.15
N PHE A 247 -11.23 -38.80 -6.40
CA PHE A 247 -10.44 -40.00 -6.68
C PHE A 247 -11.33 -41.20 -7.00
N CYS A 248 -10.70 -42.30 -7.42
CA CYS A 248 -11.39 -43.56 -7.61
C CYS A 248 -11.89 -44.10 -6.24
N PRO A 249 -13.14 -44.58 -6.10
CA PRO A 249 -13.68 -45.05 -4.82
C PRO A 249 -12.87 -46.16 -4.13
N ILE A 250 -12.09 -46.92 -4.89
CA ILE A 250 -11.25 -48.02 -4.41
C ILE A 250 -9.83 -47.59 -4.02
N ILE A 251 -9.48 -46.31 -4.20
CA ILE A 251 -8.18 -45.79 -3.78
C ILE A 251 -8.04 -45.92 -2.26
N SER A 252 -6.86 -46.30 -1.79
CA SER A 252 -6.60 -46.25 -0.35
C SER A 252 -6.48 -44.77 0.08
N LEU A 253 -6.98 -44.44 1.27
CA LEU A 253 -6.84 -43.09 1.83
C LEU A 253 -5.35 -42.66 1.89
N LEU A 254 -4.45 -43.60 2.14
CA LEU A 254 -3.00 -43.35 2.12
C LEU A 254 -2.50 -42.93 0.74
N SER A 255 -2.96 -43.57 -0.33
CA SER A 255 -2.58 -43.22 -1.70
C SER A 255 -3.14 -41.85 -2.09
N ALA A 256 -4.44 -41.61 -1.83
CA ALA A 256 -5.07 -40.31 -2.09
C ALA A 256 -4.37 -39.18 -1.32
N HIS A 257 -3.99 -39.42 -0.06
CA HIS A 257 -3.25 -38.45 0.74
C HIS A 257 -1.86 -38.16 0.16
N LYS A 258 -1.14 -39.17 -0.35
CA LYS A 258 0.15 -38.94 -1.03
C LYS A 258 0.01 -38.09 -2.29
N VAL A 259 -1.01 -38.33 -3.10
CA VAL A 259 -1.29 -37.50 -4.28
C VAL A 259 -1.62 -36.06 -3.86
N SER A 260 -2.39 -35.89 -2.79
CA SER A 260 -2.66 -34.58 -2.20
C SER A 260 -1.37 -33.88 -1.75
N ASP A 261 -0.47 -34.58 -1.06
CA ASP A 261 0.83 -34.04 -0.63
C ASP A 261 1.70 -33.64 -1.84
N GLU A 262 1.69 -34.43 -2.91
CA GLU A 262 2.40 -34.13 -4.16
C GLU A 262 1.88 -32.85 -4.82
N ILE A 263 0.54 -32.70 -4.89
CA ILE A 263 -0.09 -31.49 -5.43
C ILE A 263 0.20 -30.29 -4.54
N GLU A 264 0.08 -30.42 -3.23
CA GLU A 264 0.37 -29.36 -2.27
C GLU A 264 1.83 -28.86 -2.40
N ASN A 265 2.77 -29.79 -2.45
CA ASN A 265 4.19 -29.48 -2.65
C ASN A 265 4.44 -28.87 -4.03
N GLY A 266 3.80 -29.38 -5.08
CA GLY A 266 3.90 -28.83 -6.42
C GLY A 266 3.44 -27.37 -6.50
N VAL A 267 2.35 -26.99 -5.82
CA VAL A 267 1.91 -25.59 -5.72
C VAL A 267 2.95 -24.73 -5.00
N ARG A 268 3.49 -25.22 -3.88
CA ARG A 268 4.52 -24.48 -3.10
C ARG A 268 5.82 -24.28 -3.88
N GLU A 269 6.24 -25.27 -4.66
CA GLU A 269 7.43 -25.21 -5.50
C GLU A 269 7.23 -24.27 -6.71
N MET A 270 6.06 -24.34 -7.36
CA MET A 270 5.72 -23.49 -8.50
C MET A 270 5.73 -22.00 -8.15
N PHE A 271 5.29 -21.64 -6.94
CA PHE A 271 5.24 -20.27 -6.44
C PHE A 271 6.27 -20.04 -5.33
N ASN A 272 7.51 -20.48 -5.55
CA ASN A 272 8.60 -20.32 -4.61
C ASN A 272 8.81 -18.83 -4.23
N GLY A 273 8.71 -18.52 -2.94
CA GLY A 273 8.77 -17.15 -2.41
C GLY A 273 7.43 -16.59 -1.93
N GLU A 274 6.32 -17.26 -2.22
CA GLU A 274 5.00 -16.93 -1.67
C GLU A 274 4.63 -17.89 -0.54
N LYS A 275 3.88 -17.40 0.46
CA LYS A 275 3.38 -18.25 1.56
C LYS A 275 2.01 -18.81 1.20
N TRP A 276 1.84 -20.11 1.39
CA TRP A 276 0.61 -20.83 1.06
C TRP A 276 0.04 -21.55 2.27
N ASP A 277 -1.28 -21.51 2.38
CA ASP A 277 -2.09 -22.33 3.27
C ASP A 277 -3.09 -23.10 2.39
N ILE A 278 -2.90 -24.41 2.28
CA ILE A 278 -3.56 -25.26 1.30
C ILE A 278 -4.40 -26.28 2.05
N GLN A 279 -5.69 -26.35 1.73
CA GLN A 279 -6.60 -27.32 2.29
C GLN A 279 -7.23 -28.12 1.15
N ILE A 280 -6.88 -29.41 1.09
CA ILE A 280 -7.40 -30.32 0.08
C ILE A 280 -8.39 -31.27 0.76
N HIS A 281 -9.62 -31.29 0.25
CA HIS A 281 -10.59 -32.33 0.58
C HIS A 281 -10.44 -33.50 -0.40
N LEU A 282 -10.58 -34.73 0.10
CA LEU A 282 -10.39 -35.95 -0.69
C LEU A 282 -11.74 -36.66 -0.84
N ASP A 283 -12.30 -36.61 -2.04
CA ASP A 283 -13.62 -37.15 -2.32
C ASP A 283 -13.55 -38.50 -3.04
N PRO A 284 -14.35 -39.49 -2.60
CA PRO A 284 -14.41 -40.79 -3.25
C PRO A 284 -15.25 -40.81 -4.53
N TYR A 285 -16.06 -39.78 -4.79
CA TYR A 285 -16.86 -39.59 -5.99
C TYR A 285 -17.24 -38.12 -6.13
N ASP A 286 -17.71 -37.72 -7.31
CA ASP A 286 -18.12 -36.33 -7.56
C ASP A 286 -19.52 -36.06 -6.96
N ASP A 287 -19.58 -35.28 -5.89
CA ASP A 287 -20.79 -34.93 -5.14
C ASP A 287 -21.14 -33.43 -5.18
N GLU A 288 -20.53 -32.66 -6.09
CA GLU A 288 -20.69 -31.21 -6.24
C GLU A 288 -22.17 -30.77 -6.24
N GLU A 289 -23.03 -31.52 -6.93
CA GLU A 289 -24.46 -31.20 -7.03
C GLU A 289 -25.21 -31.40 -5.70
N GLN A 290 -24.78 -32.34 -4.87
CA GLN A 290 -25.37 -32.57 -3.55
C GLN A 290 -24.91 -31.52 -2.55
N GLU A 291 -23.64 -31.08 -2.63
CA GLU A 291 -23.12 -30.00 -1.80
C GLU A 291 -23.80 -28.66 -2.12
N ARG A 292 -23.98 -28.34 -3.41
CA ARG A 292 -24.70 -27.12 -3.84
C ARG A 292 -26.12 -27.01 -3.29
N GLN A 293 -26.80 -28.14 -3.07
CA GLN A 293 -28.16 -28.15 -2.51
C GLN A 293 -28.22 -27.97 -0.99
N ARG A 294 -27.08 -28.10 -0.29
CA ARG A 294 -26.99 -27.95 1.18
C ARG A 294 -26.60 -26.53 1.63
N GLN A 295 -25.95 -25.76 0.77
CA GLN A 295 -25.50 -24.38 1.02
C GLN A 295 -26.60 -23.36 0.74
#